data_AF-A0A8J6QKA6-F1
#
_entry.id   AF-A0A8J6QKA6-F1
#
_cell.length_a   1.000
_cell.length_b   1.000
_cell.length_c   1.000
_cell.angle_alpha   90.00
_cell.angle_beta   90.00
_cell.angle_gamma   90.00
#
_symmetry.space_group_name_H-M   'P 1'
#
loop_
_entity.id
_entity.type
_entity.pdbx_description
1 polymer ?
#
loop_
_entity_poly.entity_id
_entity_poly.type
_entity_poly.pdbx_seq_one_letter_code
_entity_poly.pdbx_strand_id
1 'polypeptide(L)'
;MLSLMTKQGLINRGDWLDWGCGVGAVSQLLNDYFDLKLSTYDKYFTPHINAIDETALLPRQFDLVVNTAVFEHVRDRDTLDEIESYVSDKGCFAIHTLVPENVPQDPNWMYLIPVHCAFHTNKSMALLMKDWGYQCSVYNQHSKMWVLFREPAAEVQPRVEQLNHALGWQYLHFKNGFMDYWQ
;
A
#
# COMPACT_ATOMS: atom_id res chain seq x y z
N MET A 1 11.19 1.05 3.24
CA MET A 1 10.30 2.16 2.87
C MET A 1 9.49 2.66 4.07
N LEU A 2 8.52 1.89 4.59
CA LEU A 2 7.60 2.33 5.66
C LEU A 2 8.30 2.91 6.91
N SER A 3 9.34 2.23 7.43
CA SER A 3 10.11 2.74 8.58
C SER A 3 10.74 4.10 8.31
N LEU A 4 11.33 4.28 7.13
CA LEU A 4 11.97 5.54 6.77
C LEU A 4 10.95 6.66 6.59
N MET A 5 9.82 6.39 5.91
CA MET A 5 8.73 7.35 5.76
C MET A 5 8.16 7.79 7.11
N THR A 6 8.04 6.86 8.05
CA THR A 6 7.57 7.15 9.41
C THR A 6 8.54 8.04 10.17
N LYS A 7 9.84 7.71 10.12
CA LYS A 7 10.89 8.53 10.77
C LYS A 7 10.96 9.96 10.23
N GLN A 8 10.53 10.16 8.99
CA GLN A 8 10.51 11.47 8.32
C GLN A 8 9.14 12.15 8.38
N GLY A 9 8.19 11.58 9.12
CA GLY A 9 6.85 12.15 9.28
C GLY A 9 6.03 12.20 7.99
N LEU A 10 6.32 11.34 7.00
CA LEU A 10 5.48 11.17 5.80
C LEU A 10 4.24 10.33 6.11
N ILE A 11 4.39 9.28 6.93
CA ILE A 11 3.30 8.44 7.42
C ILE A 11 3.25 8.59 8.94
N ASN A 12 2.05 8.68 9.50
CA ASN A 12 1.87 8.74 10.95
C ASN A 12 2.30 7.41 11.59
N ARG A 13 3.11 7.50 12.65
CA ARG A 13 3.30 6.35 13.54
C ARG A 13 2.02 6.19 14.35
N GLY A 14 1.42 5.01 14.31
CA GLY A 14 0.17 4.76 15.00
C GLY A 14 -0.34 3.36 14.75
N ASP A 15 -1.66 3.21 14.69
CA ASP A 15 -2.29 1.91 14.51
C ASP A 15 -2.24 1.51 13.03
N TRP A 16 -1.44 0.50 12.73
CA TRP A 16 -1.24 0.02 11.36
C TRP A 16 -1.81 -1.39 11.19
N LEU A 17 -2.36 -1.66 10.01
CA LEU A 17 -2.92 -2.95 9.63
C LEU A 17 -2.20 -3.52 8.40
N ASP A 18 -1.84 -4.80 8.46
CA ASP A 18 -1.49 -5.63 7.29
C ASP A 18 -2.70 -6.50 6.95
N TRP A 19 -3.42 -6.14 5.89
CA TRP A 19 -4.61 -6.87 5.43
C TRP A 19 -4.21 -7.85 4.33
N GLY A 20 -4.56 -9.12 4.51
CA GLY A 20 -4.07 -10.21 3.66
C GLY A 20 -2.61 -10.57 3.97
N CYS A 21 -2.24 -10.53 5.24
CA CYS A 21 -0.85 -10.69 5.69
C CYS A 21 -0.31 -12.13 5.57
N GLY A 22 -1.15 -13.11 5.24
CA GLY A 22 -0.84 -14.53 5.33
C GLY A 22 -0.39 -14.90 6.75
N VAL A 23 0.83 -15.45 6.86
CA VAL A 23 1.42 -15.82 8.15
C VAL A 23 2.00 -14.63 8.94
N GLY A 24 2.05 -13.42 8.37
CA GLY A 24 2.53 -12.20 9.04
C GLY A 24 4.02 -11.87 8.84
N ALA A 25 4.63 -12.30 7.73
CA ALA A 25 6.07 -12.13 7.50
C ALA A 25 6.54 -10.67 7.46
N VAL A 26 5.75 -9.77 6.85
CA VAL A 26 6.07 -8.33 6.82
C VAL A 26 6.02 -7.73 8.22
N SER A 27 4.98 -8.05 9.00
CA SER A 27 4.87 -7.63 10.40
C SER A 27 6.05 -8.12 11.24
N GLN A 28 6.49 -9.37 11.06
CA GLN A 28 7.65 -9.90 11.77
C GLN A 28 8.92 -9.09 11.49
N LEU A 29 9.21 -8.80 10.21
CA LEU A 29 10.38 -8.00 9.83
C LEU A 29 10.33 -6.56 10.38
N LEU A 30 9.14 -5.93 10.35
CA LEU A 30 8.96 -4.58 10.87
C LEU A 30 9.11 -4.52 12.39
N ASN A 31 8.63 -5.54 13.10
CA ASN A 31 8.80 -5.68 14.54
C ASN A 31 10.28 -5.85 14.90
N ASP A 32 10.96 -6.82 14.27
CA ASP A 32 12.30 -7.25 14.69
C ASP A 32 13.40 -6.24 14.35
N TYR A 33 13.27 -5.53 13.23
CA TYR A 33 14.35 -4.68 12.71
C TYR A 33 14.05 -3.19 12.78
N PHE A 34 12.79 -2.79 12.97
CA PHE A 34 12.39 -1.38 12.85
C PHE A 34 11.55 -0.87 14.01
N ASP A 35 11.23 -1.73 15.00
CA ASP A 35 10.42 -1.39 16.16
C ASP A 35 9.06 -0.79 15.76
N LEU A 36 8.48 -1.36 14.69
CA LEU A 36 7.19 -1.00 14.14
C LEU A 36 6.24 -2.19 14.23
N LYS A 37 5.13 -1.98 14.93
CA LYS A 37 4.08 -2.98 15.09
C LYS A 37 3.01 -2.78 14.01
N LEU A 38 2.73 -3.82 13.23
CA LEU A 38 1.53 -3.92 12.40
C LEU A 38 0.61 -4.94 13.05
N SER A 39 -0.66 -4.59 13.24
CA SER A 39 -1.71 -5.58 13.43
C SER A 39 -1.87 -6.38 12.15
N THR A 40 -2.14 -7.68 12.26
CA THR A 40 -2.20 -8.58 11.12
C THR A 40 -3.59 -9.21 11.01
N TYR A 41 -4.12 -9.22 9.80
CA TYR A 41 -5.40 -9.85 9.51
C TYR A 41 -5.33 -10.56 8.15
N ASP A 42 -5.87 -11.76 8.11
CA ASP A 42 -6.05 -12.53 6.88
C ASP A 42 -7.35 -13.33 6.97
N LYS A 43 -8.10 -13.41 5.86
CA LYS A 43 -9.37 -14.15 5.79
C LYS A 43 -9.20 -15.67 5.76
N TYR A 44 -8.02 -16.14 5.34
CA TYR A 44 -7.78 -17.55 5.02
C TYR A 44 -6.64 -18.16 5.83
N PHE A 45 -5.72 -17.33 6.34
CA PHE A 45 -4.61 -17.74 7.19
C PHE A 45 -4.79 -17.27 8.63
N THR A 46 -4.19 -18.00 9.56
CA THR A 46 -4.02 -17.53 10.95
C THR A 46 -2.63 -16.88 11.07
N PRO A 47 -2.53 -15.55 11.25
CA PRO A 47 -1.25 -14.88 11.37
C PRO A 47 -0.52 -15.32 12.66
N HIS A 48 0.80 -15.39 12.64
CA HIS A 48 1.58 -15.86 13.79
C HIS A 48 1.98 -14.74 14.76
N ILE A 49 1.86 -13.48 14.34
CA ILE A 49 2.28 -12.31 15.11
C ILE A 49 1.25 -11.20 14.96
N ASN A 50 0.92 -10.53 16.07
CA ASN A 50 0.00 -9.38 16.11
C ASN A 50 -1.38 -9.62 15.46
N ALA A 51 -1.85 -10.88 15.45
CA ALA A 51 -3.14 -11.23 14.89
C ALA A 51 -4.26 -10.47 15.60
N ILE A 52 -5.18 -9.92 14.82
CA ILE A 52 -6.43 -9.33 15.33
C ILE A 52 -7.63 -10.09 14.78
N ASP A 53 -8.68 -10.19 15.58
CA ASP A 53 -9.93 -10.79 15.17
C ASP A 53 -10.67 -9.89 14.18
N GLU A 54 -11.46 -10.49 13.28
CA GLU A 54 -12.30 -9.75 12.34
C GLU A 54 -13.26 -8.78 13.03
N THR A 55 -13.73 -9.12 14.23
CA THR A 55 -14.61 -8.26 15.04
C THR A 55 -13.92 -6.99 15.55
N ALA A 56 -12.59 -6.96 15.54
CA ALA A 56 -11.78 -5.79 15.87
C ALA A 56 -11.47 -4.90 14.66
N LEU A 57 -11.85 -5.30 13.45
CA LEU A 57 -11.70 -4.49 12.23
C LEU A 57 -12.84 -3.49 12.13
N LEU A 58 -12.62 -2.28 12.66
CA LEU A 58 -13.57 -1.20 12.53
C LEU A 58 -13.19 -0.27 11.36
N PRO A 59 -14.17 0.24 10.59
CA PRO A 59 -13.89 1.22 9.56
C PRO A 59 -13.17 2.46 10.10
N ARG A 60 -12.30 3.04 9.28
CA ARG A 60 -11.60 4.31 9.53
C ARG A 60 -10.74 4.32 10.80
N GLN A 61 -10.18 3.18 11.18
CA GLN A 61 -9.42 3.03 12.41
C GLN A 61 -7.90 3.20 12.24
N PHE A 62 -7.34 2.83 11.09
CA PHE A 62 -5.90 2.64 10.96
C PHE A 62 -5.21 3.81 10.26
N ASP A 63 -4.10 4.29 10.83
CA ASP A 63 -3.24 5.33 10.27
C ASP A 63 -2.50 4.86 9.01
N LEU A 64 -2.34 3.54 8.87
CA LEU A 64 -1.84 2.91 7.67
C LEU A 64 -2.53 1.55 7.50
N VAL A 65 -3.09 1.32 6.32
CA VAL A 65 -3.42 -0.05 5.87
C VAL A 65 -2.41 -0.43 4.80
N VAL A 66 -1.76 -1.57 4.98
CA VAL A 66 -0.82 -2.17 4.05
C VAL A 66 -1.46 -3.43 3.49
N ASN A 67 -1.27 -3.67 2.20
CA ASN A 67 -1.53 -4.96 1.59
C ASN A 67 -0.39 -5.31 0.64
N THR A 68 0.08 -6.55 0.70
CA THR A 68 1.22 -7.02 -0.07
C THR A 68 0.85 -8.26 -0.87
N ALA A 69 0.86 -8.14 -2.19
CA ALA A 69 0.46 -9.20 -3.12
C ALA A 69 -0.97 -9.69 -2.86
N VAL A 70 -1.91 -8.74 -2.76
CA VAL A 70 -3.32 -8.99 -2.48
C VAL A 70 -4.21 -8.62 -3.65
N PHE A 71 -4.00 -7.43 -4.24
CA PHE A 71 -4.88 -6.88 -5.27
C PHE A 71 -5.03 -7.81 -6.49
N GLU A 72 -3.98 -8.53 -6.86
CA GLU A 72 -4.00 -9.52 -7.94
C GLU A 72 -4.94 -10.72 -7.69
N HIS A 73 -5.32 -10.96 -6.44
CA HIS A 73 -6.20 -12.06 -6.01
C HIS A 73 -7.64 -11.61 -5.73
N VAL A 74 -7.91 -10.30 -5.78
CA VAL A 74 -9.24 -9.75 -5.50
C VAL A 74 -10.14 -9.83 -6.73
N ARG A 75 -11.35 -10.39 -6.55
CA ARG A 75 -12.27 -10.71 -7.66
C ARG A 75 -13.34 -9.64 -7.92
N ASP A 76 -13.54 -8.73 -6.99
CA ASP A 76 -14.61 -7.73 -7.05
C ASP A 76 -14.19 -6.41 -6.40
N ARG A 77 -14.93 -5.35 -6.76
CA ARG A 77 -14.70 -4.00 -6.25
C ARG A 77 -14.99 -3.90 -4.75
N ASP A 78 -16.02 -4.62 -4.27
CA ASP A 78 -16.47 -4.57 -2.87
C ASP A 78 -15.36 -4.99 -1.91
N THR A 79 -14.57 -6.01 -2.27
CA THR A 79 -13.41 -6.41 -1.47
C THR A 79 -12.31 -5.34 -1.45
N LEU A 80 -12.06 -4.65 -2.58
CA LEU A 80 -11.10 -3.53 -2.59
C LEU A 80 -11.59 -2.37 -1.71
N ASP A 81 -12.88 -2.06 -1.76
CA ASP A 81 -13.51 -1.05 -0.93
C ASP A 81 -13.49 -1.43 0.56
N GLU A 82 -13.65 -2.72 0.90
CA GLU A 82 -13.49 -3.22 2.27
C GLU A 82 -12.08 -2.95 2.78
N ILE A 83 -11.04 -3.33 2.03
CA ILE A 83 -9.64 -3.11 2.44
C ILE A 83 -9.38 -1.62 2.69
N GLU A 84 -9.82 -0.75 1.77
CA GLU A 84 -9.65 0.70 1.91
C GLU A 84 -10.46 1.26 3.09
N SER A 85 -11.63 0.70 3.39
CA SER A 85 -12.55 1.22 4.41
C SER A 85 -11.93 1.31 5.80
N TYR A 86 -10.90 0.52 6.08
CA TYR A 86 -10.19 0.50 7.35
C TYR A 86 -9.20 1.68 7.52
N VAL A 87 -8.81 2.36 6.43
CA VAL A 87 -7.89 3.51 6.46
C VAL A 87 -8.59 4.72 7.09
N SER A 88 -8.02 5.30 8.14
CA SER A 88 -8.56 6.50 8.79
C SER A 88 -8.58 7.71 7.85
N ASP A 89 -9.33 8.75 8.19
CA ASP A 89 -9.46 9.96 7.37
C ASP A 89 -8.13 10.69 7.13
N LYS A 90 -7.16 10.50 8.04
CA LYS A 90 -5.81 11.03 7.97
C LYS A 90 -4.75 9.96 7.67
N GLY A 91 -5.21 8.74 7.45
CA GLY A 91 -4.38 7.58 7.21
C GLY A 91 -3.88 7.50 5.76
N CYS A 92 -2.94 6.60 5.55
CA CYS A 92 -2.37 6.30 4.25
C CYS A 92 -2.77 4.88 3.82
N PHE A 93 -2.81 4.63 2.51
CA PHE A 93 -3.04 3.30 1.97
C PHE A 93 -1.83 2.82 1.18
N ALA A 94 -1.21 1.73 1.64
CA ALA A 94 -0.01 1.16 1.04
C ALA A 94 -0.35 -0.12 0.27
N ILE A 95 0.05 -0.15 -0.99
CA ILE A 95 -0.32 -1.20 -1.94
C ILE A 95 0.95 -1.73 -2.59
N HIS A 96 1.16 -3.04 -2.53
CA HIS A 96 2.18 -3.74 -3.28
C HIS A 96 1.52 -4.78 -4.20
N THR A 97 1.53 -4.50 -5.50
CA THR A 97 1.05 -5.38 -6.58
C THR A 97 1.74 -4.95 -7.88
N LEU A 98 1.67 -5.75 -8.94
CA LEU A 98 2.20 -5.33 -10.24
C LEU A 98 1.24 -4.36 -10.93
N VAL A 99 1.73 -3.17 -11.29
CA VAL A 99 0.96 -2.15 -12.00
C VAL A 99 1.69 -1.74 -13.29
N PRO A 100 1.41 -2.38 -14.44
CA PRO A 100 1.97 -1.96 -15.73
C PRO A 100 1.15 -0.83 -16.38
N GLU A 101 1.68 -0.22 -17.45
CA GLU A 101 0.90 0.70 -18.29
C GLU A 101 -0.29 -0.03 -18.94
N ASN A 102 -0.03 -1.19 -19.52
CA ASN A 102 -0.99 -2.04 -20.21
C ASN A 102 -0.80 -3.50 -19.78
N VAL A 103 -1.90 -4.25 -19.68
CA VAL A 103 -1.83 -5.70 -19.48
C VAL A 103 -1.33 -6.33 -20.78
N PRO A 104 -0.18 -7.04 -20.77
CA PRO A 104 0.36 -7.65 -21.98
C PRO A 104 -0.61 -8.68 -22.59
N GLN A 105 -0.70 -8.69 -23.92
CA GLN A 105 -1.44 -9.71 -24.66
C GLN A 105 -0.54 -10.94 -24.90
N ASP A 106 0.06 -11.46 -23.83
CA ASP A 106 0.96 -12.61 -23.87
C ASP A 106 0.45 -13.69 -22.90
N PRO A 107 0.00 -14.85 -23.40
CA PRO A 107 -0.45 -15.95 -22.54
C PRO A 107 0.67 -16.54 -21.68
N ASN A 108 1.94 -16.26 -21.99
CA ASN A 108 3.11 -16.67 -21.22
C ASN A 108 3.63 -15.56 -20.29
N TRP A 109 2.89 -14.46 -20.12
CA TRP A 109 3.29 -13.38 -19.25
C TRP A 109 3.53 -13.89 -17.83
N MET A 110 4.69 -13.58 -17.25
CA MET A 110 5.13 -14.11 -15.95
C MET A 110 4.16 -13.86 -14.79
N TYR A 111 3.32 -12.83 -14.91
CA TYR A 111 2.34 -12.47 -13.89
C TYR A 111 0.95 -13.07 -14.13
N LEU A 112 0.72 -13.67 -15.29
CA LEU A 112 -0.50 -14.43 -15.59
C LEU A 112 -0.33 -15.86 -15.07
N ILE A 113 -0.64 -16.07 -13.79
CA ILE A 113 -0.61 -17.39 -13.13
C ILE A 113 -1.99 -17.75 -12.56
N PRO A 114 -2.31 -19.03 -12.31
CA PRO A 114 -3.68 -19.47 -11.99
C PRO A 114 -4.34 -18.79 -10.79
N VAL A 115 -3.55 -18.26 -9.85
CA VAL A 115 -4.04 -17.58 -8.65
C VAL A 115 -4.31 -16.10 -8.84
N HIS A 116 -3.78 -15.48 -9.90
CA HIS A 116 -4.04 -14.06 -10.21
C HIS A 116 -5.31 -13.94 -11.03
N CYS A 117 -6.31 -13.26 -10.48
CA CYS A 117 -7.61 -13.06 -11.09
C CYS A 117 -7.87 -11.62 -11.53
N ALA A 118 -7.05 -10.66 -11.09
CA ALA A 118 -7.13 -9.25 -11.46
C ALA A 118 -5.75 -8.68 -11.81
N PHE A 119 -5.74 -7.74 -12.75
CA PHE A 119 -4.54 -7.01 -13.16
C PHE A 119 -4.88 -5.51 -13.22
N HIS A 120 -4.16 -4.72 -12.44
CA HIS A 120 -4.38 -3.28 -12.36
C HIS A 120 -3.37 -2.55 -13.23
N THR A 121 -3.83 -1.63 -14.07
CA THR A 121 -2.96 -0.72 -14.83
C THR A 121 -2.82 0.62 -14.12
N ASN A 122 -1.88 1.44 -14.57
CA ASN A 122 -1.77 2.84 -14.14
C ASN A 122 -3.12 3.58 -14.21
N LYS A 123 -3.88 3.32 -15.29
CA LYS A 123 -5.21 3.92 -15.48
C LYS A 123 -6.22 3.41 -14.46
N SER A 124 -6.30 2.10 -14.20
CA SER A 124 -7.28 1.58 -13.23
C SER A 124 -6.94 2.01 -11.80
N MET A 125 -5.65 2.05 -11.44
CA MET A 125 -5.23 2.52 -10.12
C MET A 125 -5.50 4.01 -9.93
N ALA A 126 -5.32 4.83 -10.96
CA ALA A 126 -5.69 6.24 -10.91
C ALA A 126 -7.20 6.45 -10.69
N LEU A 127 -8.05 5.59 -11.28
CA LEU A 127 -9.49 5.63 -11.07
C LEU A 127 -9.85 5.22 -9.64
N LEU A 128 -9.31 4.10 -9.14
CA LEU A 128 -9.53 3.65 -7.76
C LEU A 128 -9.09 4.71 -6.74
N MET A 129 -7.87 5.24 -6.92
CA MET A 129 -7.33 6.30 -6.08
C MET A 129 -8.25 7.52 -6.02
N LYS A 130 -8.77 7.95 -7.16
CA LYS A 130 -9.72 9.08 -7.26
C LYS A 130 -11.04 8.76 -6.58
N ASP A 131 -11.62 7.59 -6.84
CA ASP A 131 -12.91 7.15 -6.28
C ASP A 131 -12.84 7.08 -4.75
N TRP A 132 -11.73 6.58 -4.21
CA TRP A 132 -11.49 6.56 -2.79
C TRP A 132 -11.21 7.93 -2.20
N GLY A 133 -10.86 8.96 -3.01
CA GLY A 133 -10.63 10.33 -2.55
C GLY A 133 -9.17 10.65 -2.16
N TYR A 134 -8.20 9.88 -2.65
CA TYR A 134 -6.78 10.20 -2.48
C TYR A 134 -6.33 11.24 -3.52
N GLN A 135 -5.40 12.10 -3.15
CA GLN A 135 -4.95 13.23 -3.97
C GLN A 135 -3.59 12.98 -4.63
N CYS A 136 -2.64 12.42 -3.89
CA CYS A 136 -1.30 12.16 -4.39
C CYS A 136 -0.78 10.80 -3.95
N SER A 137 0.29 10.36 -4.57
CA SER A 137 0.92 9.08 -4.23
C SER A 137 2.42 9.14 -4.37
N VAL A 138 3.07 8.23 -3.65
CA VAL A 138 4.50 7.97 -3.77
C VAL A 138 4.73 6.51 -4.12
N TYR A 139 5.80 6.26 -4.86
CA TYR A 139 6.26 4.92 -5.19
C TYR A 139 7.73 4.73 -4.81
N ASN A 140 8.08 3.54 -4.35
CA ASN A 140 9.47 3.13 -4.17
C ASN A 140 9.79 1.91 -5.04
N GLN A 141 10.80 2.03 -5.89
CA GLN A 141 11.20 0.98 -6.84
C GLN A 141 11.70 -0.32 -6.18
N HIS A 142 12.31 -0.22 -4.99
CA HIS A 142 12.91 -1.38 -4.32
C HIS A 142 11.88 -2.19 -3.55
N SER A 143 10.98 -1.53 -2.84
CA SER A 143 9.86 -2.21 -2.17
C SER A 143 8.68 -2.47 -3.10
N LYS A 144 8.71 -1.96 -4.34
CA LYS A 144 7.61 -2.07 -5.34
C LYS A 144 6.24 -1.71 -4.76
N MET A 145 6.23 -0.66 -3.94
CA MET A 145 5.07 -0.30 -3.12
C MET A 145 4.68 1.14 -3.40
N TRP A 146 3.38 1.35 -3.54
CA TRP A 146 2.75 2.65 -3.57
C TRP A 146 2.22 3.00 -2.18
N VAL A 147 2.26 4.27 -1.82
CA VAL A 147 1.54 4.82 -0.66
C VAL A 147 0.69 5.99 -1.16
N LEU A 148 -0.61 5.93 -0.90
CA LEU A 148 -1.60 6.92 -1.31
C LEU A 148 -1.92 7.86 -0.14
N PHE A 149 -2.07 9.15 -0.44
CA PHE A 149 -2.32 10.21 0.55
C PHE A 149 -3.58 11.00 0.21
N ARG A 150 -4.41 11.23 1.23
CA ARG A 150 -5.56 12.16 1.16
C ARG A 150 -5.14 13.60 1.33
N GLU A 151 -4.01 13.82 1.97
CA GLU A 151 -3.41 15.13 2.18
C GLU A 151 -3.10 15.82 0.83
N PRO A 152 -3.24 17.16 0.75
CA PRO A 152 -2.89 17.89 -0.46
C PRO A 152 -1.48 17.60 -0.95
N ALA A 153 -1.33 17.46 -2.27
CA ALA A 153 -0.04 17.25 -2.93
C ALA A 153 1.03 18.28 -2.51
N ALA A 154 0.62 19.54 -2.30
CA ALA A 154 1.51 20.64 -1.91
C ALA A 154 2.11 20.48 -0.49
N GLU A 155 1.50 19.65 0.37
CA GLU A 155 1.99 19.38 1.73
C GLU A 155 2.82 18.09 1.79
N VAL A 156 2.51 17.11 0.94
CA VAL A 156 3.26 15.83 0.84
C VAL A 156 4.55 15.99 0.05
N GLN A 157 4.53 16.69 -1.09
CA GLN A 157 5.68 16.79 -2.01
C GLN A 157 6.95 17.32 -1.33
N PRO A 158 6.92 18.41 -0.54
CA PRO A 158 8.13 18.93 0.10
C PRO A 158 8.77 17.93 1.06
N ARG A 159 7.96 17.13 1.78
CA ARG A 159 8.45 16.07 2.69
C ARG A 159 9.13 14.94 1.91
N VAL A 160 8.62 14.60 0.73
CA VAL A 160 9.26 13.62 -0.17
C VAL A 160 10.59 14.15 -0.71
N GLU A 161 10.62 15.39 -1.17
CA GLU A 161 11.84 16.05 -1.68
C GLU A 161 12.91 16.15 -0.60
N GLN A 162 12.53 16.53 0.62
CA GLN A 162 13.42 16.56 1.78
C GLN A 162 14.06 15.18 2.04
N LEU A 163 13.27 14.10 2.00
CA LEU A 163 13.78 12.75 2.17
C LEU A 163 14.76 12.35 1.05
N ASN A 164 14.38 12.57 -0.21
CA ASN A 164 15.24 12.26 -1.35
C ASN A 164 16.57 13.05 -1.27
N HIS A 165 16.50 14.33 -0.93
CA HIS A 165 17.68 15.17 -0.73
C HIS A 165 18.58 14.63 0.40
N ALA A 166 18.00 14.26 1.54
CA ALA A 166 18.74 13.71 2.67
C ALA A 166 19.45 12.38 2.34
N LEU A 167 18.87 11.57 1.44
CA LEU A 167 19.48 10.32 0.98
C LEU A 167 20.50 10.54 -0.14
N GLY A 168 20.45 11.68 -0.84
CA GLY A 168 21.33 12.01 -1.96
C GLY A 168 20.94 11.36 -3.29
N TRP A 169 19.74 10.79 -3.39
CA TRP A 169 19.20 10.20 -4.62
C TRP A 169 17.66 10.13 -4.58
N GLN A 170 17.04 9.89 -5.73
CA GLN A 170 15.58 9.77 -5.82
C GLN A 170 15.12 8.42 -5.24
N TYR A 171 14.84 8.40 -3.95
CA TYR A 171 14.36 7.21 -3.23
C TYR A 171 12.85 6.99 -3.38
N LEU A 172 12.07 8.07 -3.35
CA LEU A 172 10.63 8.08 -3.57
C LEU A 172 10.29 8.86 -4.84
N HIS A 173 9.46 8.27 -5.68
CA HIS A 173 8.86 8.95 -6.84
C HIS A 173 7.50 9.51 -6.41
N PHE A 174 7.31 10.82 -6.50
CA PHE A 174 6.07 11.50 -6.11
C PHE A 174 5.25 11.97 -7.32
N LYS A 175 3.92 11.85 -7.25
CA LYS A 175 3.00 12.42 -8.23
C LYS A 175 1.74 12.97 -7.56
N ASN A 176 1.27 14.11 -8.06
CA ASN A 176 -0.10 14.57 -7.84
C ASN A 176 -1.03 13.70 -8.71
N GLY A 177 -1.82 12.83 -8.08
CA GLY A 177 -2.44 11.65 -8.69
C GLY A 177 -1.64 10.36 -8.48
N PHE A 178 -2.00 9.31 -9.23
CA PHE A 178 -1.35 8.01 -9.13
C PHE A 178 0.00 8.00 -9.85
N MET A 179 1.05 7.57 -9.13
CA MET A 179 2.43 7.46 -9.59
C MET A 179 2.56 6.27 -10.56
N ASP A 180 2.54 6.57 -11.84
CA ASP A 180 2.63 5.66 -12.97
C ASP A 180 4.09 5.36 -13.34
N TYR A 181 4.82 4.75 -12.41
CA TYR A 181 6.25 4.51 -12.54
C TYR A 181 6.60 3.56 -13.70
N TRP A 182 5.81 2.51 -13.90
CA TRP A 182 6.05 1.51 -14.96
C TRP A 182 5.27 1.92 -16.20
N GLN A 183 5.97 2.56 -17.15
CA GLN A 183 5.50 2.87 -18.50
C GLN A 183 6.10 1.88 -19.49
#